data_AF-A0A2G9YHT6-F1
#
_entry.id   AF-A0A2G9YHT6-F1
#
_cell.length_a   1.000
_cell.length_b   1.000
_cell.length_c   1.000
_cell.angle_alpha   90.00
_cell.angle_beta   90.00
_cell.angle_gamma   90.00
#
_symmetry.space_group_name_H-M   'P 1'
#
loop_
_entity.id
_entity.type
_entity.pdbx_description
1 polymer ?
#
loop_
_entity_poly.entity_id
_entity_poly.type
_entity_poly.pdbx_seq_one_letter_code
_entity_poly.pdbx_strand_id
1 'polypeptide(L)'
;MQTDNSNLGDKIALRLSMLPIKKELHIIDAYAGRGTIWKNIQKKYSGIIKITKIDKEQKDNSFMLVGNNTKFLGSLPLDKYDVVDLDAYGIPYEQLKVLFTRDFRGIVFVTFIQSFVGRLNDGFLQDLGYTKAMIEKCPSLFSKSGLQKFERWLVLKGIEKIIIRSHARKHYLGFEIK
;
A
#
# COMPACT_ATOMS: atom_id res chain seq x y z
N MET A 1 -9.61 22.11 -7.66
CA MET A 1 -10.65 21.11 -7.39
C MET A 1 -10.00 19.73 -7.45
N GLN A 2 -9.75 19.10 -6.31
CA GLN A 2 -8.93 17.90 -6.21
C GLN A 2 -9.81 16.66 -6.45
N THR A 3 -9.69 16.05 -7.62
CA THR A 3 -10.43 14.82 -7.97
C THR A 3 -9.79 13.62 -7.26
N ASP A 4 -10.29 13.29 -6.07
CA ASP A 4 -9.82 12.18 -5.23
C ASP A 4 -9.94 10.79 -5.89
N ASN A 5 -10.63 10.67 -7.03
CA ASN A 5 -10.87 9.40 -7.73
C ASN A 5 -10.46 9.38 -9.22
N SER A 6 -9.57 10.27 -9.67
CA SER A 6 -9.26 10.43 -11.10
C SER A 6 -8.76 9.15 -11.80
N ASN A 7 -8.31 8.12 -11.06
CA ASN A 7 -7.85 6.83 -11.61
C ASN A 7 -8.48 5.60 -10.90
N LEU A 8 -9.74 5.70 -10.47
CA LEU A 8 -10.43 4.58 -9.79
C LEU A 8 -10.44 3.29 -10.64
N GLY A 9 -10.57 3.42 -11.97
CA GLY A 9 -10.54 2.29 -12.91
C GLY A 9 -9.23 1.49 -12.83
N ASP A 10 -8.08 2.16 -12.86
CA ASP A 10 -6.77 1.50 -12.78
C ASP A 10 -6.52 0.85 -11.42
N LYS A 11 -6.96 1.49 -10.33
CA LYS A 11 -6.89 0.90 -8.99
C LYS A 11 -7.67 -0.43 -8.93
N ILE A 12 -8.88 -0.45 -9.47
CA ILE A 12 -9.73 -1.64 -9.52
C ILE A 12 -9.11 -2.70 -10.45
N ALA A 13 -8.67 -2.31 -11.64
CA ALA A 13 -8.10 -3.23 -12.63
C ALA A 13 -6.83 -3.91 -12.12
N LEU A 14 -5.93 -3.17 -11.46
CA LEU A 14 -4.74 -3.73 -10.82
C LEU A 14 -5.13 -4.81 -9.81
N ARG A 15 -6.08 -4.52 -8.92
CA ARG A 15 -6.50 -5.45 -7.88
C ARG A 15 -7.11 -6.71 -8.49
N LEU A 16 -8.09 -6.57 -9.38
CA LEU A 16 -8.72 -7.70 -10.06
C LEU A 16 -7.72 -8.58 -10.82
N SER A 17 -6.64 -8.02 -11.35
CA SER A 17 -5.61 -8.80 -12.07
C SER A 17 -4.73 -9.69 -11.17
N MET A 18 -4.75 -9.46 -9.86
CA MET A 18 -3.89 -10.18 -8.90
C MET A 18 -4.66 -10.95 -7.84
N LEU A 19 -5.94 -10.64 -7.62
CA LEU A 19 -6.74 -11.32 -6.60
C LEU A 19 -6.80 -12.83 -6.88
N PRO A 20 -6.60 -13.68 -5.86
CA PRO A 20 -6.68 -15.11 -6.02
C PRO A 20 -8.14 -15.50 -6.17
N ILE A 21 -8.41 -16.60 -6.89
CA ILE A 21 -9.76 -17.15 -6.99
C ILE A 21 -10.03 -17.98 -5.74
N LYS A 22 -10.77 -17.42 -4.78
CA LYS A 22 -11.20 -18.09 -3.54
C LYS A 22 -12.69 -17.89 -3.29
N LYS A 23 -13.33 -18.89 -2.66
CA LYS A 23 -14.73 -18.79 -2.20
C LYS A 23 -14.91 -17.63 -1.21
N GLU A 24 -13.94 -17.46 -0.31
CA GLU A 24 -13.89 -16.39 0.66
C GLU A 24 -12.49 -15.76 0.65
N LEU A 25 -12.44 -14.43 0.64
CA LEU A 25 -11.21 -13.63 0.60
C LEU A 25 -11.21 -12.64 1.76
N HIS A 26 -10.14 -12.62 2.54
CA HIS A 26 -9.98 -11.77 3.70
C HIS A 26 -9.00 -10.64 3.42
N ILE A 27 -9.44 -9.40 3.64
CA ILE A 27 -8.69 -8.20 3.25
C ILE A 27 -8.56 -7.25 4.42
N ILE A 28 -7.37 -6.68 4.59
CA ILE A 28 -7.18 -5.46 5.37
C ILE A 28 -7.15 -4.28 4.40
N ASP A 29 -8.11 -3.37 4.53
CA ASP A 29 -8.06 -2.07 3.86
C ASP A 29 -7.58 -1.02 4.88
N ALA A 30 -6.29 -0.69 4.83
CA ALA A 30 -5.62 0.13 5.83
C ALA A 30 -5.88 1.64 5.66
N TYR A 31 -6.58 2.02 4.59
CA TYR A 31 -6.94 3.39 4.23
C TYR A 31 -8.36 3.41 3.66
N ALA A 32 -9.31 2.85 4.41
CA ALA A 32 -10.59 2.42 3.87
C ALA A 32 -11.43 3.55 3.26
N GLY A 33 -11.36 4.77 3.79
CA GLY A 33 -12.18 5.86 3.31
C GLY A 33 -13.67 5.46 3.32
N ARG A 34 -14.34 5.70 2.19
CA ARG A 34 -15.73 5.25 1.95
C ARG A 34 -15.82 3.83 1.36
N GLY A 35 -14.71 3.10 1.25
CA GLY A 35 -14.61 1.76 0.70
C GLY A 35 -14.88 1.66 -0.81
N THR A 36 -14.72 2.76 -1.56
CA THR A 36 -15.15 2.85 -2.97
C THR A 36 -14.49 1.80 -3.87
N ILE A 37 -13.20 1.53 -3.67
CA ILE A 37 -12.44 0.55 -4.48
C ILE A 37 -13.03 -0.85 -4.27
N TRP A 38 -13.07 -1.31 -3.02
CA TRP A 38 -13.52 -2.65 -2.70
C TRP A 38 -15.02 -2.86 -2.92
N LYS A 39 -15.87 -1.84 -2.72
CA LYS A 39 -17.29 -1.88 -3.11
C LYS A 39 -17.48 -2.17 -4.60
N ASN A 40 -16.57 -1.68 -5.46
CA ASN A 40 -16.63 -1.95 -6.90
C ASN A 40 -16.03 -3.31 -7.27
N ILE A 41 -14.99 -3.76 -6.56
CA ILE A 41 -14.40 -5.09 -6.75
C ILE A 41 -15.39 -6.19 -6.33
N GLN A 42 -16.09 -6.02 -5.22
CA GLN A 42 -17.11 -6.96 -4.72
C GLN A 42 -18.22 -7.25 -5.76
N LYS A 43 -18.55 -6.28 -6.62
CA LYS A 43 -19.53 -6.47 -7.71
C LYS A 43 -19.02 -7.35 -8.85
N LYS A 44 -17.70 -7.51 -8.97
CA LYS A 44 -17.01 -8.20 -10.08
C LYS A 44 -16.34 -9.50 -9.66
N TYR A 45 -16.07 -9.66 -8.37
CA TYR A 45 -15.44 -10.84 -7.81
C TYR A 45 -16.50 -11.93 -7.57
N SER A 46 -16.19 -13.17 -7.93
CA SER A 46 -17.13 -14.29 -7.88
C SER A 46 -17.35 -14.87 -6.48
N GLY A 47 -16.44 -14.60 -5.53
CA GLY A 47 -16.52 -15.06 -4.15
C GLY A 47 -16.99 -13.99 -3.17
N ILE A 48 -16.93 -14.34 -1.88
CA ILE A 48 -17.23 -13.43 -0.77
C ILE A 48 -15.94 -12.69 -0.39
N ILE A 49 -16.00 -11.36 -0.29
CA ILE A 49 -14.89 -10.55 0.24
C ILE A 49 -15.26 -10.02 1.62
N LYS A 50 -14.49 -10.42 2.64
CA LYS A 50 -14.56 -9.90 4.00
C LYS A 50 -13.46 -8.87 4.20
N ILE A 51 -13.85 -7.64 4.56
CA ILE A 51 -12.93 -6.49 4.61
C ILE A 51 -12.86 -5.98 6.05
N THR A 52 -11.67 -6.06 6.65
CA THR A 52 -11.33 -5.31 7.86
C THR A 52 -10.91 -3.92 7.44
N LYS A 53 -11.79 -2.94 7.70
CA LYS A 53 -11.59 -1.53 7.34
C LYS A 53 -10.86 -0.80 8.46
N ILE A 54 -9.84 -0.03 8.11
CA ILE A 54 -9.10 0.83 9.03
C ILE A 54 -9.01 2.23 8.42
N ASP A 55 -9.25 3.26 9.24
CA ASP A 55 -9.02 4.66 8.86
C ASP A 55 -8.78 5.50 10.12
N LYS A 56 -8.28 6.72 9.96
CA LYS A 56 -8.03 7.64 11.08
C LYS A 56 -9.32 8.21 11.67
N GLU A 57 -10.39 8.24 10.90
CA GLU A 57 -11.68 8.79 11.30
C GLU A 57 -12.83 7.98 10.68
N GLN A 58 -14.01 8.05 11.30
CA GLN A 58 -15.22 7.43 10.78
C GLN A 58 -15.67 8.13 9.49
N LYS A 59 -15.92 7.38 8.41
CA LYS A 59 -16.25 7.94 7.09
C LYS A 59 -17.69 7.72 6.64
N ASP A 60 -18.35 6.70 7.18
CA ASP A 60 -19.76 6.36 6.97
C ASP A 60 -20.30 5.58 8.18
N ASN A 61 -21.50 5.01 8.13
CA ASN A 61 -22.07 4.24 9.25
C ASN A 61 -21.58 2.79 9.31
N SER A 62 -20.63 2.37 8.46
CA SER A 62 -20.13 1.00 8.47
C SER A 62 -19.09 0.79 9.56
N PHE A 63 -19.06 -0.41 10.14
CA PHE A 63 -18.04 -0.76 11.12
C PHE A 63 -16.62 -0.62 10.53
N MET A 64 -15.75 0.08 11.25
CA MET A 64 -14.34 0.24 10.92
C MET A 64 -13.50 0.40 12.19
N LEU A 65 -12.24 0.00 12.11
CA LEU A 65 -11.26 0.24 13.16
C LEU A 65 -10.73 1.67 12.99
N VAL A 66 -11.17 2.58 13.87
CA VAL A 66 -10.75 3.98 13.85
C VAL A 66 -9.44 4.15 14.62
N GLY A 67 -8.38 4.61 13.95
CA GLY A 67 -7.10 4.90 14.59
C GLY A 67 -5.88 4.76 13.67
N ASN A 68 -4.72 4.52 14.27
CA ASN A 68 -3.46 4.40 13.55
C ASN A 68 -3.33 3.00 12.92
N ASN A 69 -3.33 2.94 11.59
CA ASN A 69 -3.24 1.68 10.85
C ASN A 69 -1.95 0.90 11.10
N THR A 70 -0.80 1.54 11.34
CA THR A 70 0.45 0.85 11.68
C THR A 70 0.31 0.09 12.99
N LYS A 71 -0.40 0.64 13.98
CA LYS A 71 -0.66 -0.04 15.26
C LYS A 71 -1.58 -1.25 15.07
N PHE A 72 -2.65 -1.11 14.28
CA PHE A 72 -3.54 -2.23 13.98
C PHE A 72 -2.86 -3.34 13.18
N LEU A 73 -2.07 -3.00 12.15
CA LEU A 73 -1.26 -3.98 11.42
C LEU A 73 -0.27 -4.69 12.36
N GLY A 74 0.23 -3.99 13.38
CA GLY A 74 1.09 -4.55 14.42
C GLY A 74 0.40 -5.53 15.38
N SER A 75 -0.93 -5.50 15.50
CA SER A 75 -1.69 -6.29 16.48
C SER A 75 -2.65 -7.32 15.87
N LEU A 76 -3.14 -7.10 14.65
CA LEU A 76 -4.06 -8.02 13.98
C LEU A 76 -3.39 -9.38 13.68
N PRO A 77 -4.15 -10.49 13.64
CA PRO A 77 -3.63 -11.78 13.22
C PRO A 77 -3.47 -11.80 11.69
N LEU A 78 -2.31 -11.31 11.21
CA LEU A 78 -2.06 -11.10 9.77
C LEU A 78 -2.13 -12.40 8.95
N ASP A 79 -1.86 -13.55 9.57
CA ASP A 79 -1.98 -14.90 8.98
C ASP A 79 -3.41 -15.26 8.53
N LYS A 80 -4.42 -14.52 9.00
CA LYS A 80 -5.83 -14.71 8.62
C LYS A 80 -6.24 -13.90 7.39
N TYR A 81 -5.34 -13.12 6.82
CA TYR A 81 -5.64 -12.23 5.71
C TYR A 81 -4.90 -12.67 4.46
N ASP A 82 -5.58 -12.57 3.32
CA ASP A 82 -5.02 -12.88 2.01
C ASP A 82 -4.40 -11.65 1.34
N VAL A 83 -4.94 -10.47 1.69
CA VAL A 83 -4.63 -9.21 1.03
C VAL A 83 -4.48 -8.08 2.06
N VAL A 84 -3.48 -7.22 1.87
CA VAL A 84 -3.37 -5.92 2.53
C VAL A 84 -3.34 -4.80 1.50
N ASP A 85 -4.27 -3.85 1.60
CA ASP A 85 -4.36 -2.68 0.74
C ASP A 85 -3.88 -1.42 1.47
N LEU A 86 -2.79 -0.84 0.97
CA LEU A 86 -2.13 0.36 1.47
C LEU A 86 -2.27 1.52 0.47
N ASP A 87 -3.51 1.87 0.12
CA ASP A 87 -3.84 3.00 -0.76
C ASP A 87 -3.71 4.35 -0.03
N ALA A 88 -2.47 4.70 0.31
CA ALA A 88 -2.13 5.93 1.04
C ALA A 88 -1.83 7.11 0.12
N TYR A 89 -1.97 8.33 0.67
CA TYR A 89 -1.23 9.47 0.16
C TYR A 89 0.24 9.37 0.60
N GLY A 90 1.16 9.33 -0.35
CA GLY A 90 2.60 9.22 -0.08
C GLY A 90 3.14 7.82 -0.34
N ILE A 91 4.00 7.33 0.56
CA ILE A 91 4.63 6.00 0.49
C ILE A 91 4.33 5.29 1.82
N PRO A 92 3.67 4.12 1.84
CA PRO A 92 3.28 3.43 3.07
C PRO A 92 4.45 2.61 3.68
N TYR A 93 5.61 3.24 3.83
CA TYR A 93 6.85 2.59 4.26
C TYR A 93 6.73 1.93 5.65
N GLU A 94 6.17 2.64 6.63
CA GLU A 94 6.04 2.10 7.99
C GLU A 94 5.08 0.90 8.04
N GLN A 95 3.99 0.93 7.27
CA GLN A 95 3.04 -0.18 7.17
C GLN A 95 3.70 -1.40 6.51
N LEU A 96 4.44 -1.19 5.41
CA LEU A 96 5.18 -2.26 4.75
C LEU A 96 6.24 -2.87 5.65
N LYS A 97 6.97 -2.06 6.43
CA LYS A 97 7.89 -2.58 7.45
C LYS A 97 7.19 -3.50 8.43
N VAL A 98 6.00 -3.15 8.90
CA VAL A 98 5.23 -4.03 9.79
C VAL A 98 4.90 -5.35 9.09
N LEU A 99 4.47 -5.32 7.83
CA LEU A 99 4.17 -6.55 7.08
C LEU A 99 5.39 -7.45 6.93
N PHE A 100 6.55 -6.88 6.56
CA PHE A 100 7.80 -7.62 6.43
C PHE A 100 8.31 -8.16 7.76
N THR A 101 8.33 -7.35 8.81
CA THR A 101 8.81 -7.78 10.14
C THR A 101 7.91 -8.85 10.77
N ARG A 102 6.63 -8.90 10.40
CA ARG A 102 5.67 -9.88 10.90
C ARG A 102 5.49 -11.07 9.95
N ASP A 103 6.38 -11.24 8.96
CA ASP A 103 6.35 -12.33 7.99
C ASP A 103 4.96 -12.53 7.35
N PHE A 104 4.28 -11.42 7.02
CA PHE A 104 3.00 -11.51 6.31
C PHE A 104 3.20 -12.22 4.97
N ARG A 105 2.30 -13.15 4.64
CA ARG A 105 2.28 -13.87 3.38
C ARG A 105 0.97 -13.63 2.66
N GLY A 106 1.04 -13.07 1.47
CA GLY A 106 -0.15 -12.70 0.70
C GLY A 106 0.11 -11.52 -0.23
N ILE A 107 -0.98 -10.99 -0.79
CA ILE A 107 -0.90 -9.92 -1.79
C ILE A 107 -0.94 -8.57 -1.09
N VAL A 108 -0.07 -7.66 -1.52
CA VAL A 108 -0.04 -6.29 -1.03
C VAL A 108 -0.25 -5.33 -2.19
N PHE A 109 -1.22 -4.44 -2.03
CA PHE A 109 -1.42 -3.29 -2.91
C PHE A 109 -0.91 -2.03 -2.24
N VAL A 110 -0.18 -1.20 -2.98
CA VAL A 110 0.34 0.06 -2.46
C VAL A 110 0.12 1.18 -3.47
N THR A 111 -0.12 2.37 -2.95
CA THR A 111 -0.03 3.60 -3.74
C THR A 111 1.27 4.30 -3.40
N PHE A 112 2.10 4.56 -4.41
CA PHE A 112 3.32 5.35 -4.32
C PHE A 112 3.08 6.71 -4.98
N ILE A 113 3.14 7.77 -4.18
CA ILE A 113 3.04 9.16 -4.64
C ILE A 113 4.21 9.94 -4.09
N GLN A 114 4.96 10.59 -4.98
CA GLN A 114 6.03 11.52 -4.61
C GLN A 114 5.79 12.88 -5.27
N SER A 115 5.84 13.96 -4.49
CA SER A 115 5.79 15.33 -5.02
C SER A 115 7.16 15.74 -5.59
N PHE A 116 7.20 16.79 -6.43
CA PHE A 116 8.44 17.24 -7.10
C PHE A 116 9.56 17.64 -6.13
N VAL A 117 9.18 18.16 -4.96
CA VAL A 117 10.06 18.51 -3.83
C VAL A 117 9.93 17.52 -2.67
N GLY A 118 9.23 16.40 -2.90
CA GLY A 118 8.87 15.44 -1.86
C GLY A 118 10.08 14.67 -1.38
N ARG A 119 10.43 14.87 -0.12
CA ARG A 119 11.47 14.08 0.55
C ARG A 119 10.99 12.64 0.74
N LEU A 120 11.85 11.68 0.41
CA LEU A 120 11.61 10.27 0.73
C LEU A 120 11.82 10.02 2.23
N ASN A 121 11.17 9.01 2.79
CA ASN A 121 11.36 8.66 4.20
C ASN A 121 12.85 8.31 4.46
N ASP A 122 13.44 8.90 5.49
CA ASP A 122 14.86 8.72 5.81
C ASP A 122 15.18 7.27 6.20
N GLY A 123 14.25 6.57 6.86
CA GLY A 123 14.38 5.15 7.15
C GLY A 123 14.44 4.32 5.88
N PHE A 124 13.56 4.61 4.91
CA PHE A 124 13.57 3.95 3.60
C PHE A 124 14.89 4.17 2.85
N LEU A 125 15.44 5.38 2.91
CA LEU A 125 16.75 5.68 2.33
C LEU A 125 17.90 4.97 3.07
N GLN A 126 17.82 4.85 4.39
CA GLN A 126 18.80 4.11 5.19
C GLN A 126 18.76 2.60 4.90
N ASP A 127 17.58 2.03 4.71
CA ASP A 127 17.42 0.64 4.27
C ASP A 127 18.07 0.38 2.89
N LEU A 128 18.23 1.41 2.07
CA LEU A 128 18.96 1.36 0.79
C LEU A 128 20.48 1.60 0.94
N GLY A 129 20.97 1.76 2.16
CA GLY A 129 22.39 1.95 2.47
C GLY A 129 22.86 3.41 2.52
N TYR A 130 21.96 4.40 2.39
CA TYR A 130 22.35 5.81 2.55
C TYR A 130 22.49 6.17 4.04
N THR A 131 23.61 6.77 4.43
CA THR A 131 23.78 7.22 5.82
C THR A 131 22.92 8.46 6.09
N LYS A 132 22.54 8.66 7.35
CA LYS A 132 21.82 9.87 7.79
C LYS A 132 22.56 11.16 7.38
N ALA A 133 23.88 11.18 7.56
CA ALA A 133 24.73 12.32 7.17
C ALA A 133 24.68 12.62 5.66
N MET A 134 24.63 11.60 4.80
CA MET A 134 24.46 11.79 3.36
C MET A 134 23.10 12.42 3.04
N ILE A 135 22.03 11.87 3.62
CA ILE A 135 20.66 12.32 3.39
C ILE A 135 20.50 13.79 3.82
N GLU A 136 21.00 14.16 5.00
CA GLU A 136 20.93 15.52 5.55
C GLU A 136 21.73 16.53 4.72
N LYS A 137 22.87 16.13 4.16
CA LYS A 137 23.72 17.00 3.34
C LYS A 137 23.06 17.43 2.03
N CYS A 138 22.29 16.53 1.39
CA CYS A 138 21.60 16.87 0.14
C CYS A 138 20.26 16.11 -0.02
N PRO A 139 19.21 16.47 0.73
CA PRO A 139 17.97 15.70 0.79
C PRO A 139 17.27 15.55 -0.57
N SER A 140 17.36 16.59 -1.42
CA SER A 140 16.74 16.61 -2.74
C SER A 140 17.39 15.60 -3.69
N LEU A 141 18.72 15.48 -3.67
CA LEU A 141 19.45 14.51 -4.49
C LEU A 141 19.06 13.06 -4.12
N PHE A 142 19.05 12.75 -2.81
CA PHE A 142 18.69 11.42 -2.33
C PHE A 142 17.20 11.11 -2.51
N SER A 143 16.36 12.13 -2.61
CA SER A 143 14.93 11.94 -2.91
C SER A 143 14.62 11.78 -4.40
N LYS A 144 15.56 12.00 -5.33
CA LYS A 144 15.29 11.78 -6.77
C LYS A 144 14.97 10.32 -7.08
N SER A 145 14.21 10.07 -8.15
CA SER A 145 13.91 8.71 -8.64
C SER A 145 13.27 7.80 -7.57
N GLY A 146 12.32 8.33 -6.78
CA GLY A 146 11.80 7.59 -5.64
C GLY A 146 11.14 6.25 -5.98
N LEU A 147 10.43 6.16 -7.11
CA LEU A 147 9.83 4.89 -7.54
C LEU A 147 10.90 3.81 -7.78
N GLN A 148 11.97 4.15 -8.51
CA GLN A 148 13.08 3.22 -8.78
C GLN A 148 13.77 2.79 -7.49
N LYS A 149 13.92 3.71 -6.53
CA LYS A 149 14.42 3.39 -5.19
C LYS A 149 13.47 2.45 -4.43
N PHE A 150 12.17 2.66 -4.58
CA PHE A 150 11.15 1.85 -3.91
C PHE A 150 11.12 0.42 -4.47
N GLU A 151 11.20 0.27 -5.80
CA GLU A 151 11.37 -1.03 -6.45
C GLU A 151 12.62 -1.76 -5.95
N ARG A 152 13.77 -1.07 -5.88
CA ARG A 152 15.01 -1.65 -5.34
C ARG A 152 14.85 -2.09 -3.89
N TRP A 153 14.18 -1.29 -3.07
CA TRP A 153 13.93 -1.66 -1.67
C TRP A 153 13.01 -2.87 -1.56
N LEU A 154 11.97 -2.97 -2.39
CA LEU A 154 11.12 -4.17 -2.45
C LEU A 154 11.94 -5.41 -2.85
N VAL A 155 12.86 -5.30 -3.82
CA VAL A 155 13.79 -6.39 -4.19
C VAL A 155 14.66 -6.81 -3.00
N LEU A 156 15.19 -5.86 -2.21
CA LEU A 156 15.94 -6.16 -0.99
C LEU A 156 15.09 -6.87 0.08
N LYS A 157 13.76 -6.74 0.04
CA LYS A 157 12.82 -7.47 0.90
C LYS A 157 12.33 -8.78 0.28
N GLY A 158 12.96 -9.25 -0.80
CA GLY A 158 12.65 -10.53 -1.44
C GLY A 158 11.48 -10.48 -2.43
N ILE A 159 11.00 -9.30 -2.80
CA ILE A 159 9.93 -9.17 -3.80
C ILE A 159 10.50 -9.32 -5.20
N GLU A 160 10.09 -10.40 -5.88
CA GLU A 160 10.57 -10.76 -7.22
C GLU A 160 9.79 -10.09 -8.35
N LYS A 161 8.48 -9.89 -8.14
CA LYS A 161 7.55 -9.43 -9.18
C LYS A 161 6.66 -8.31 -8.66
N ILE A 162 6.55 -7.26 -9.45
CA ILE A 162 5.75 -6.07 -9.14
C ILE A 162 4.95 -5.73 -10.40
N ILE A 163 3.64 -5.55 -10.24
CA ILE A 163 2.76 -5.01 -11.29
C ILE A 163 2.53 -3.55 -10.98
N ILE A 164 2.80 -2.66 -11.94
CA ILE A 164 2.71 -1.21 -11.76
C ILE A 164 1.75 -0.61 -12.79
N ARG A 165 0.82 0.24 -12.33
CA ARG A 165 0.05 1.16 -13.17
C ARG A 165 0.39 2.60 -12.79
N SER A 166 0.86 3.39 -13.75
CA SER A 166 1.40 4.73 -13.51
C SER A 166 0.58 5.80 -14.22
N HIS A 167 0.21 6.85 -13.49
CA HIS A 167 -0.43 8.05 -14.03
C HIS A 167 0.25 9.30 -13.44
N ALA A 168 1.01 9.99 -14.29
CA ALA A 168 1.86 11.11 -13.88
C ALA A 168 2.77 10.70 -12.70
N ARG A 169 2.52 11.24 -11.51
CA ARG A 169 3.31 11.00 -10.28
C ARG A 169 2.66 10.00 -9.32
N LYS A 170 1.55 9.37 -9.72
CA LYS A 170 0.84 8.38 -8.92
C LYS A 170 1.11 7.01 -9.53
N HIS A 171 1.66 6.11 -8.72
CA HIS A 171 1.97 4.75 -9.11
C HIS A 171 1.18 3.82 -8.21
N TYR A 172 0.42 2.90 -8.81
CA TYR A 172 -0.32 1.86 -8.11
C TYR A 172 0.44 0.56 -8.34
N LEU A 173 0.90 -0.06 -7.26
CA LEU A 173 1.71 -1.27 -7.31
C LEU A 173 0.98 -2.40 -6.63
N GLY A 174 1.12 -3.60 -7.17
CA GLY A 174 0.70 -4.84 -6.53
C GLY A 174 1.83 -5.86 -6.59
N PHE A 175 2.04 -6.58 -5.49
CA PHE A 175 3.06 -7.62 -5.37
C PHE A 175 2.64 -8.66 -4.32
N GLU A 176 3.34 -9.79 -4.30
CA GLU A 176 3.10 -10.88 -3.35
C GLU A 176 4.31 -11.01 -2.41
N ILE A 177 4.05 -11.18 -1.12
CA ILE A 177 5.03 -11.56 -0.11
C ILE A 177 4.86 -13.06 0.15
N LYS A 178 5.95 -13.83 0.04
CA LYS A 178 5.96 -15.30 0.14
C LYS A 178 6.41 -15.81 1.51
#